data_AF-A0A357CDY3-F1
#
_entry.id   AF-A0A357CDY3-F1
#
_cell.length_a   1.000
_cell.length_b   1.000
_cell.length_c   1.000
_cell.angle_alpha   90.00
_cell.angle_beta   90.00
_cell.angle_gamma   90.00
#
_symmetry.space_group_name_H-M   'P 1'
#
loop_
_entity.id
_entity.type
_entity.pdbx_description
1 polymer ?
#
loop_
_entity_poly.entity_id
_entity_poly.type
_entity_poly.pdbx_seq_one_letter_code
_entity_poly.pdbx_strand_id
1 'polypeptide(L)'
;MLMFVFSPFLLISDCFRKKKRVNNEVVFAFSLMLTLAMLFTATCIWVSQSQNKKAFALIGNFAATQEQLGENLAFSQDISYYALKYNIDPLLVYALIDQESKFDRFAVSDQNAKGLMQLTPSTWQEMNPNGVCDATHDRYQCHETECVFCPGANIAAGTRYLSQLVERFDGEVGFALEAYNAGSATVDTSRDEHIYPETRSFTRNIAQKLKTLRQNRVLDLINLAVDARQALKWAGGVTLALWSILLAWLIKKL
;
A
#
# COMPACT_ATOMS: atom_id res chain seq x y z
N MET A 1 18.18 -22.35 33.17
CA MET A 1 17.57 -21.08 32.73
C MET A 1 18.57 -19.92 32.65
N LEU A 2 19.41 -19.69 33.68
CA LEU A 2 20.45 -18.64 33.65
C LEU A 2 21.46 -18.75 32.49
N MET A 3 21.86 -19.96 32.09
CA MET A 3 22.84 -20.16 31.01
C MET A 3 22.38 -19.63 29.65
N PHE A 4 21.08 -19.66 29.35
CA PHE A 4 20.56 -19.16 28.08
C PHE A 4 20.74 -17.65 27.94
N VAL A 5 20.45 -16.90 29.00
CA VAL A 5 20.48 -15.42 29.03
C VAL A 5 21.91 -14.87 28.89
N PHE A 6 22.91 -15.53 29.48
CA PHE A 6 24.30 -15.05 29.45
C PHE A 6 25.15 -15.65 28.31
N SER A 7 24.66 -16.67 27.62
CA SER A 7 25.37 -17.31 26.50
C SER A 7 25.86 -16.35 25.39
N PRO A 8 25.13 -15.28 25.00
CA PRO A 8 25.57 -14.37 23.95
C PRO A 8 26.82 -13.58 24.36
N PHE A 9 26.84 -13.09 25.60
CA PHE A 9 27.94 -12.28 26.12
C PHE A 9 29.21 -13.09 26.31
N LEU A 10 29.08 -14.37 26.72
CA LEU A 10 30.21 -15.27 26.90
C LEU A 10 30.87 -15.64 25.55
N LEU A 11 30.07 -15.87 24.50
CA LEU A 11 30.58 -16.17 23.16
C LEU A 11 31.24 -14.95 22.49
N ILE A 12 30.63 -13.77 22.60
CA ILE A 12 31.23 -12.52 22.10
C ILE A 12 32.54 -12.24 22.83
N SER A 13 32.60 -12.45 24.15
CA SER A 13 33.85 -12.28 24.91
C SER A 13 34.94 -13.28 24.49
N ASP A 14 34.57 -14.51 24.14
CA ASP A 14 35.53 -15.55 23.72
C ASP A 14 36.06 -15.36 22.29
N CYS A 15 35.38 -14.58 21.43
CA CYS A 15 35.88 -14.18 20.10
C CYS A 15 37.25 -13.46 20.16
N PHE A 16 37.48 -12.70 21.22
CA PHE A 16 38.69 -11.89 21.39
C PHE A 16 39.80 -12.62 22.16
N ARG A 17 39.56 -13.87 22.59
CA ARG A 17 40.50 -14.65 23.40
C ARG A 17 41.24 -15.68 22.55
N LYS A 18 42.51 -15.95 22.86
CA LYS A 18 43.35 -16.92 22.10
C LYS A 18 42.96 -18.39 22.32
N LYS A 19 42.65 -18.80 23.56
CA LYS A 19 42.26 -20.20 23.89
C LYS A 19 40.75 -20.33 24.07
N LYS A 20 40.18 -21.44 23.58
CA LYS A 20 38.75 -21.79 23.73
C LYS A 20 38.45 -22.06 25.21
N ARG A 21 37.53 -21.30 25.80
CA ARG A 21 37.04 -21.53 27.18
C ARG A 21 35.56 -21.84 27.27
N VAL A 22 34.83 -21.67 26.16
CA VAL A 22 33.39 -21.91 26.09
C VAL A 22 33.14 -23.39 25.79
N ASN A 23 32.39 -24.05 26.67
CA ASN A 23 32.01 -25.45 26.53
C ASN A 23 30.93 -25.64 25.46
N ASN A 24 30.87 -26.83 24.87
CA ASN A 24 29.92 -27.15 23.80
C ASN A 24 28.45 -26.95 24.21
N GLU A 25 28.13 -27.10 25.49
CA GLU A 25 26.79 -26.84 26.04
C GLU A 25 26.36 -25.37 25.88
N VAL A 26 27.29 -24.42 26.04
CA VAL A 26 27.02 -22.99 25.88
C VAL A 26 26.85 -22.63 24.40
N VAL A 27 27.64 -23.26 23.53
CA VAL A 27 27.49 -23.11 22.07
C VAL A 27 26.12 -23.66 21.63
N PHE A 28 25.75 -24.85 22.10
CA PHE A 28 24.45 -25.46 21.79
C PHE A 28 23.28 -24.61 22.30
N ALA A 29 23.34 -24.14 23.56
CA ALA A 29 22.31 -23.28 24.13
C ALA A 29 22.14 -21.97 23.34
N PHE A 30 23.24 -21.36 22.90
CA PHE A 30 23.19 -20.14 22.10
C PHE A 30 22.63 -20.40 20.68
N SER A 31 23.07 -21.47 20.02
CA SER A 31 22.52 -21.88 18.71
C SER A 31 21.02 -22.13 18.78
N LEU A 32 20.55 -22.86 19.80
CA LEU A 32 19.13 -23.13 20.02
C LEU A 32 18.34 -21.85 20.31
N MET A 33 18.91 -20.90 21.06
CA MET A 33 18.27 -19.61 21.32
C MET A 33 18.12 -18.81 20.02
N LEU A 34 19.16 -18.77 19.18
CA LEU A 34 19.11 -18.04 17.91
C LEU A 34 18.14 -18.69 16.89
N THR A 35 18.05 -20.02 16.83
CA THR A 35 17.05 -20.68 15.97
C THR A 35 15.63 -20.36 16.40
N LEU A 36 15.34 -20.42 17.71
CA LEU A 36 14.02 -20.07 18.24
C LEU A 36 13.67 -18.60 17.99
N ALA A 37 14.62 -17.67 18.14
CA ALA A 37 14.41 -16.26 17.82
C ALA A 37 14.13 -16.04 16.32
N MET A 38 14.83 -16.76 15.44
CA MET A 38 14.63 -16.66 14.00
C MET A 38 13.27 -17.25 13.57
N LEU A 39 12.86 -18.37 14.16
CA LEU A 39 11.53 -18.96 13.93
C LEU A 39 10.42 -18.05 14.45
N PHE A 40 10.57 -17.49 15.65
CA PHE A 40 9.58 -16.57 16.21
C PHE A 40 9.41 -15.32 15.35
N THR A 41 10.53 -14.67 14.95
CA THR A 41 10.49 -13.50 14.08
C THR A 41 9.90 -13.82 12.71
N ALA A 42 10.26 -14.96 12.09
CA ALA A 42 9.66 -15.41 10.84
C ALA A 42 8.15 -15.65 10.97
N THR A 43 7.70 -16.28 12.05
CA THR A 43 6.28 -16.53 12.33
C THR A 43 5.52 -15.22 12.53
N CYS A 44 6.08 -14.28 13.29
CA CYS A 44 5.48 -12.95 13.49
C CYS A 44 5.43 -12.14 12.18
N ILE A 45 6.46 -12.22 11.33
CA ILE A 45 6.46 -11.58 10.00
C ILE A 45 5.39 -12.21 9.10
N TRP A 46 5.29 -13.55 9.09
CA TRP A 46 4.28 -14.28 8.31
C TRP A 46 2.86 -13.95 8.76
N VAL A 47 2.58 -13.98 10.07
CA VAL A 47 1.30 -13.54 10.64
C VAL A 47 1.02 -12.08 10.27
N SER A 48 2.03 -11.21 10.34
CA SER A 48 1.92 -9.82 9.89
C SER A 48 1.54 -9.71 8.41
N GLN A 49 2.18 -10.46 7.52
CA GLN A 49 1.86 -10.45 6.09
C GLN A 49 0.46 -11.00 5.81
N SER A 50 0.03 -12.01 6.56
CA SER A 50 -1.36 -12.53 6.51
C SER A 50 -2.39 -11.45 6.86
N GLN A 51 -2.09 -10.56 7.83
CA GLN A 51 -2.95 -9.41 8.14
C GLN A 51 -3.02 -8.37 7.02
N ASN A 52 -2.04 -8.27 6.12
CA ASN A 52 -2.14 -7.36 4.97
C ASN A 52 -3.21 -7.82 3.98
N LYS A 53 -3.38 -9.14 3.77
CA LYS A 53 -4.49 -9.67 2.96
C LYS A 53 -5.85 -9.28 3.54
N LYS A 54 -5.97 -9.29 4.87
CA LYS A 54 -7.16 -8.79 5.57
C LYS A 54 -7.33 -7.28 5.48
N ALA A 55 -6.25 -6.50 5.39
CA ALA A 55 -6.32 -5.05 5.15
C ALA A 55 -6.87 -4.73 3.74
N PHE A 56 -6.52 -5.51 2.72
CA PHE A 56 -7.11 -5.41 1.38
C PHE A 56 -8.58 -5.84 1.35
N ALA A 57 -8.94 -6.94 2.04
CA ALA A 57 -10.34 -7.34 2.23
C ALA A 57 -11.14 -6.31 3.05
N LEU A 58 -10.48 -5.60 3.97
CA LEU A 58 -11.06 -4.47 4.69
C LEU A 58 -11.33 -3.30 3.74
N ILE A 59 -10.44 -2.97 2.78
CA ILE A 59 -10.72 -1.96 1.75
C ILE A 59 -11.99 -2.31 0.97
N GLY A 60 -12.20 -3.59 0.61
CA GLY A 60 -13.43 -4.07 -0.02
C GLY A 60 -14.67 -3.93 0.88
N ASN A 61 -14.59 -4.29 2.17
CA ASN A 61 -15.69 -4.12 3.12
C ASN A 61 -15.94 -2.65 3.54
N PHE A 62 -14.93 -1.79 3.47
CA PHE A 62 -15.03 -0.38 3.81
C PHE A 62 -15.76 0.44 2.74
N ALA A 63 -15.86 -0.06 1.51
CA ALA A 63 -16.69 0.55 0.46
C ALA A 63 -18.19 0.58 0.81
N ALA A 64 -18.61 -0.16 1.85
CA ALA A 64 -20.01 -0.22 2.31
C ALA A 64 -20.37 0.81 3.41
N THR A 65 -19.40 1.55 3.95
CA THR A 65 -19.66 2.62 4.94
C THR A 65 -19.57 3.97 4.26
N GLN A 66 -20.72 4.56 3.91
CA GLN A 66 -20.83 5.96 3.45
C GLN A 66 -20.45 6.92 4.58
N GLU A 67 -19.16 7.11 4.81
CA GLU A 67 -18.67 8.20 5.65
C GLU A 67 -18.74 9.49 4.82
N GLN A 68 -19.46 10.51 5.30
CA GLN A 68 -19.57 11.79 4.60
C GLN A 68 -18.19 12.46 4.53
N LEU A 69 -17.80 12.88 3.32
CA LEU A 69 -16.60 13.66 3.11
C LEU A 69 -16.75 15.00 3.85
N GLY A 70 -15.74 15.41 4.63
CA GLY A 70 -15.79 16.70 5.33
C GLY A 70 -16.01 17.86 4.35
N GLU A 71 -16.98 18.74 4.63
CA GLU A 71 -17.39 19.80 3.69
C GLU A 71 -16.24 20.74 3.29
N ASN A 72 -15.26 20.93 4.18
CA ASN A 72 -14.08 21.78 3.97
C ASN A 72 -13.03 21.20 3.00
N LEU A 73 -13.20 19.96 2.54
CA LEU A 73 -12.27 19.30 1.63
C LEU A 73 -12.50 19.73 0.18
N ALA A 74 -11.42 19.79 -0.62
CA ALA A 74 -11.48 20.22 -2.00
C ALA A 74 -12.44 19.35 -2.82
N PHE A 75 -13.34 19.99 -3.57
CA PHE A 75 -14.34 19.35 -4.43
C PHE A 75 -15.27 18.35 -3.70
N SER A 76 -15.45 18.52 -2.39
CA SER A 76 -16.24 17.60 -1.54
C SER A 76 -17.66 17.34 -2.06
N GLN A 77 -18.32 18.37 -2.58
CA GLN A 77 -19.68 18.28 -3.13
C GLN A 77 -19.73 17.43 -4.40
N ASP A 78 -18.89 17.73 -5.40
CA ASP A 78 -18.81 16.96 -6.65
C ASP A 78 -18.41 15.51 -6.36
N ILE A 79 -17.39 15.32 -5.52
CA ILE A 79 -16.92 13.98 -5.11
C ILE A 79 -18.06 13.20 -4.47
N SER A 80 -18.75 13.78 -3.47
CA SER A 80 -19.83 13.08 -2.76
C SER A 80 -20.99 12.75 -3.69
N TYR A 81 -21.36 13.67 -4.59
CA TYR A 81 -22.44 13.46 -5.54
C TYR A 81 -22.14 12.34 -6.53
N TYR A 82 -20.98 12.36 -7.18
CA TYR A 82 -20.63 11.33 -8.17
C TYR A 82 -20.25 10.00 -7.53
N ALA A 83 -19.62 10.01 -6.36
CA ALA A 83 -19.37 8.79 -5.59
C ALA A 83 -20.69 8.09 -5.22
N LEU A 84 -21.68 8.83 -4.73
CA LEU A 84 -23.02 8.31 -4.48
C LEU A 84 -23.68 7.77 -5.76
N LYS A 85 -23.63 8.56 -6.85
CA LYS A 85 -24.26 8.20 -8.14
C LYS A 85 -23.71 6.90 -8.72
N TYR A 86 -22.42 6.63 -8.56
CA TYR A 86 -21.75 5.46 -9.12
C TYR A 86 -21.42 4.39 -8.06
N ASN A 87 -21.99 4.49 -6.86
CA ASN A 87 -21.81 3.53 -5.76
C ASN A 87 -20.33 3.28 -5.41
N ILE A 88 -19.55 4.34 -5.30
CA ILE A 88 -18.15 4.33 -4.87
C ILE A 88 -18.03 5.09 -3.54
N ASP A 89 -17.09 4.67 -2.70
CA ASP A 89 -16.78 5.41 -1.48
C ASP A 89 -16.20 6.81 -1.81
N PRO A 90 -16.80 7.91 -1.32
CA PRO A 90 -16.29 9.27 -1.58
C PRO A 90 -14.86 9.48 -1.09
N LEU A 91 -14.43 8.82 -0.01
CA LEU A 91 -13.05 8.89 0.47
C LEU A 91 -12.08 8.20 -0.48
N LEU A 92 -12.51 7.15 -1.18
CA LEU A 92 -11.71 6.48 -2.21
C LEU A 92 -11.53 7.40 -3.41
N VAL A 93 -12.60 8.04 -3.88
CA VAL A 93 -12.52 9.03 -4.97
C VAL A 93 -11.60 10.19 -4.58
N TYR A 94 -11.74 10.72 -3.36
CA TYR A 94 -10.88 11.79 -2.86
C TYR A 94 -9.40 11.36 -2.78
N ALA A 95 -9.13 10.16 -2.26
CA ALA A 95 -7.77 9.62 -2.18
C ALA A 95 -7.16 9.37 -3.56
N LEU A 96 -7.95 8.93 -4.52
CA LEU A 96 -7.54 8.76 -5.91
C LEU A 96 -7.18 10.10 -6.55
N ILE A 97 -8.03 11.14 -6.42
CA ILE A 97 -7.73 12.48 -6.94
C ILE A 97 -6.46 13.06 -6.31
N ASP A 98 -6.27 12.89 -4.98
CA ASP A 98 -5.04 13.33 -4.31
C ASP A 98 -3.81 12.65 -4.90
N GLN A 99 -3.90 11.35 -5.23
CA GLN A 99 -2.80 10.59 -5.78
C GLN A 99 -2.53 10.93 -7.25
N GLU A 100 -3.57 11.16 -8.05
CA GLU A 100 -3.48 11.41 -9.49
C GLU A 100 -3.00 12.82 -9.83
N SER A 101 -3.58 13.84 -9.19
CA SER A 101 -3.36 15.25 -9.59
C SER A 101 -2.98 16.16 -8.44
N LYS A 102 -2.98 15.67 -7.19
CA LYS A 102 -2.89 16.53 -6.00
C LYS A 102 -3.91 17.66 -6.02
N PHE A 103 -5.10 17.39 -6.57
CA PHE A 103 -6.20 18.35 -6.77
C PHE A 103 -5.92 19.47 -7.78
N ASP A 104 -4.89 19.36 -8.62
CA ASP A 104 -4.69 20.27 -9.75
C ASP A 104 -5.64 19.90 -10.90
N ARG A 105 -6.69 20.70 -11.08
CA ARG A 105 -7.67 20.52 -12.15
C ARG A 105 -7.10 20.67 -13.55
N PHE A 106 -5.91 21.26 -13.70
CA PHE A 106 -5.23 21.48 -14.98
C PHE A 106 -4.03 20.55 -15.17
N ALA A 107 -3.87 19.53 -14.33
CA ALA A 107 -2.82 18.54 -14.44
C ALA A 107 -2.85 17.83 -15.79
N VAL A 108 -1.67 17.65 -16.39
CA VAL A 108 -1.45 16.88 -17.61
C VAL A 108 -0.23 16.00 -17.41
N SER A 109 -0.39 14.67 -17.57
CA SER A 109 0.74 13.73 -17.49
C SER A 109 1.53 13.63 -18.80
N ASP A 110 2.69 12.99 -18.75
CA ASP A 110 3.49 12.66 -19.94
C ASP A 110 2.75 11.73 -20.90
N GLN A 111 1.79 10.94 -20.40
CA GLN A 111 0.91 10.08 -21.21
C GLN A 111 -0.37 10.81 -21.65
N ASN A 112 -0.41 12.13 -21.52
CA ASN A 112 -1.53 12.99 -21.89
C ASN A 112 -2.83 12.69 -21.11
N ALA A 113 -2.71 12.18 -19.88
CA ALA A 113 -3.82 12.05 -18.96
C ALA A 113 -4.15 13.42 -18.35
N LYS A 114 -5.44 13.74 -18.18
CA LYS A 114 -5.88 15.13 -17.94
C LYS A 114 -6.84 15.28 -16.76
N GLY A 115 -6.66 16.38 -16.04
CA GLY A 115 -7.56 16.84 -14.98
C GLY A 115 -7.40 16.09 -13.67
N LEU A 116 -8.40 16.26 -12.79
CA LEU A 116 -8.35 15.81 -11.39
C LEU A 116 -8.10 14.29 -11.23
N MET A 117 -8.74 13.49 -12.08
CA MET A 117 -8.70 12.03 -12.06
C MET A 117 -7.84 11.45 -13.19
N GLN A 118 -7.02 12.29 -13.83
CA GLN A 118 -6.04 11.92 -14.87
C GLN A 118 -6.61 10.96 -15.91
N LEU A 119 -7.64 11.42 -16.64
CA LEU A 119 -8.26 10.62 -17.69
C LEU A 119 -7.51 10.78 -19.00
N THR A 120 -7.17 9.67 -19.63
CA THR A 120 -6.65 9.69 -21.01
C THR A 120 -7.77 10.11 -21.97
N PRO A 121 -7.46 10.64 -23.16
CA PRO A 121 -8.48 11.02 -24.13
C PRO A 121 -9.40 9.86 -24.51
N SER A 122 -8.87 8.64 -24.64
CA SER A 122 -9.67 7.45 -24.91
C SER A 122 -10.63 7.12 -23.76
N THR A 123 -10.16 7.14 -22.52
CA THR A 123 -11.01 6.88 -21.34
C THR A 123 -12.06 7.98 -21.18
N TRP A 124 -11.70 9.24 -21.42
CA TRP A 124 -12.64 10.36 -21.39
C TRP A 124 -13.80 10.17 -22.38
N GLN A 125 -13.48 9.84 -23.64
CA GLN A 125 -14.49 9.61 -24.68
C GLN A 125 -15.36 8.38 -24.37
N GLU A 126 -14.77 7.31 -23.84
CA GLU A 126 -15.52 6.12 -23.42
C GLU A 126 -16.52 6.45 -22.30
N MET A 127 -16.12 7.27 -21.33
CA MET A 127 -16.97 7.69 -20.22
C MET A 127 -17.96 8.79 -20.58
N ASN A 128 -17.69 9.54 -21.66
CA ASN A 128 -18.51 10.63 -22.14
C ASN A 128 -18.78 10.55 -23.66
N PRO A 129 -19.47 9.50 -24.14
CA PRO A 129 -19.60 9.22 -25.58
C PRO A 129 -20.45 10.25 -26.33
N ASN A 130 -21.24 11.04 -25.61
CA ASN A 130 -22.07 12.12 -26.17
C ASN A 130 -21.49 13.51 -25.88
N GLY A 131 -20.29 13.57 -25.28
CA GLY A 131 -19.64 14.82 -24.91
C GLY A 131 -19.06 15.56 -26.12
N VAL A 132 -19.05 16.89 -26.04
CA VAL A 132 -18.47 17.77 -27.08
C VAL A 132 -16.94 17.81 -26.97
N CYS A 133 -16.40 17.67 -25.76
CA CYS A 133 -14.97 17.64 -25.51
C CYS A 133 -14.38 16.26 -25.82
N ASP A 134 -13.37 16.22 -26.69
CA ASP A 134 -12.63 15.00 -27.06
C ASP A 134 -11.36 14.78 -26.20
N ALA A 135 -11.09 15.70 -25.26
CA ALA A 135 -9.91 15.76 -24.40
C ALA A 135 -8.55 15.84 -25.13
N THR A 136 -8.51 16.25 -26.41
CA THR A 136 -7.24 16.35 -27.16
C THR A 136 -6.57 17.72 -27.03
N HIS A 137 -7.36 18.77 -26.74
CA HIS A 137 -6.91 20.17 -26.64
C HIS A 137 -6.03 20.49 -25.41
N ASP A 138 -5.40 21.67 -25.42
CA ASP A 138 -4.59 22.17 -24.30
C ASP A 138 -5.43 22.66 -23.09
N ARG A 139 -4.80 22.69 -21.90
CA ARG A 139 -5.39 23.00 -20.58
C ARG A 139 -6.12 24.34 -20.43
N TYR A 140 -5.93 25.28 -21.37
CA TYR A 140 -6.57 26.60 -21.35
C TYR A 140 -7.53 26.84 -22.50
N GLN A 141 -7.73 25.85 -23.37
CA GLN A 141 -8.59 25.98 -24.55
C GLN A 141 -10.04 25.55 -24.28
N CYS A 142 -10.37 25.22 -23.03
CA CYS A 142 -11.72 24.83 -22.65
C CYS A 142 -12.60 26.00 -22.26
N HIS A 143 -13.75 26.09 -22.92
CA HIS A 143 -14.73 27.16 -22.74
C HIS A 143 -16.09 26.63 -22.29
N GLU A 144 -16.25 25.32 -22.14
CA GLU A 144 -17.53 24.66 -21.88
C GLU A 144 -17.59 24.01 -20.49
N THR A 145 -18.81 23.85 -19.97
CA THR A 145 -19.07 23.16 -18.70
C THR A 145 -18.77 21.66 -18.77
N GLU A 146 -18.72 21.08 -19.98
CA GLU A 146 -18.44 19.66 -20.22
C GLU A 146 -17.04 19.44 -20.82
N CYS A 147 -16.02 19.77 -20.03
CA CYS A 147 -14.61 19.63 -20.42
C CYS A 147 -13.82 18.71 -19.49
N VAL A 148 -12.80 18.04 -20.01
CA VAL A 148 -11.88 17.21 -19.22
C VAL A 148 -11.16 17.97 -18.10
N PHE A 149 -10.97 19.29 -18.20
CA PHE A 149 -10.40 20.12 -17.13
C PHE A 149 -11.45 20.78 -16.23
N CYS A 150 -12.75 20.60 -16.50
CA CYS A 150 -13.82 21.05 -15.59
C CYS A 150 -13.96 20.05 -14.44
N PRO A 151 -13.84 20.49 -13.16
CA PRO A 151 -13.83 19.59 -12.01
C PRO A 151 -14.99 18.60 -11.97
N GLY A 152 -16.23 19.07 -12.03
CA GLY A 152 -17.41 18.21 -11.96
C GLY A 152 -17.46 17.19 -13.10
N ALA A 153 -17.16 17.58 -14.34
CA ALA A 153 -17.19 16.67 -15.48
C ALA A 153 -16.06 15.62 -15.41
N ASN A 154 -14.85 16.02 -15.00
CA ASN A 154 -13.72 15.12 -14.78
C ASN A 154 -13.98 14.12 -13.64
N ILE A 155 -14.50 14.60 -12.50
CA ILE A 155 -14.87 13.73 -11.37
C ILE A 155 -15.99 12.77 -11.77
N ALA A 156 -16.99 13.24 -12.53
CA ALA A 156 -18.07 12.39 -13.03
C ALA A 156 -17.55 11.24 -13.89
N ALA A 157 -16.73 11.55 -14.90
CA ALA A 157 -16.18 10.57 -15.82
C ALA A 157 -15.22 9.61 -15.10
N GLY A 158 -14.33 10.12 -14.25
CA GLY A 158 -13.35 9.29 -13.56
C GLY A 158 -13.98 8.41 -12.49
N THR A 159 -15.01 8.88 -11.78
CA THR A 159 -15.75 8.04 -10.82
C THR A 159 -16.58 6.96 -11.53
N ARG A 160 -17.13 7.27 -12.72
CA ARG A 160 -17.79 6.26 -13.56
C ARG A 160 -16.82 5.17 -14.01
N TYR A 161 -15.64 5.55 -14.49
CA TYR A 161 -14.59 4.60 -14.87
C TYR A 161 -14.14 3.76 -13.66
N LEU A 162 -13.93 4.45 -12.53
CA LEU A 162 -13.97 3.96 -11.14
C LEU A 162 -14.83 2.71 -10.98
N SER A 163 -16.13 2.97 -11.04
CA SER A 163 -17.17 1.99 -10.80
C SER A 163 -17.14 0.82 -11.79
N GLN A 164 -16.89 1.06 -13.07
CA GLN A 164 -16.83 -0.01 -14.07
C GLN A 164 -15.67 -0.97 -13.81
N LEU A 165 -14.52 -0.46 -13.35
CA LEU A 165 -13.41 -1.32 -12.95
C LEU A 165 -13.76 -2.11 -11.69
N VAL A 166 -14.34 -1.48 -10.68
CA VAL A 166 -14.75 -2.19 -9.45
C VAL A 166 -15.74 -3.31 -9.78
N GLU A 167 -16.72 -3.06 -10.66
CA GLU A 167 -17.67 -4.07 -11.12
C GLU A 167 -16.97 -5.19 -11.90
N ARG A 168 -16.06 -4.85 -12.82
CA ARG A 168 -15.29 -5.81 -13.61
C ARG A 168 -14.43 -6.75 -12.76
N PHE A 169 -13.98 -6.30 -11.59
CA PHE A 169 -13.17 -7.07 -10.65
C PHE A 169 -13.99 -7.58 -9.45
N ASP A 170 -15.30 -7.78 -9.60
CA ASP A 170 -16.17 -8.38 -8.57
C ASP A 170 -16.11 -7.68 -7.20
N GLY A 171 -15.89 -6.37 -7.19
CA GLY A 171 -15.76 -5.58 -5.96
C GLY A 171 -14.35 -5.51 -5.37
N GLU A 172 -13.36 -6.18 -5.97
CA GLU A 172 -11.97 -6.14 -5.52
C GLU A 172 -11.30 -4.81 -5.91
N VAL A 173 -11.51 -3.80 -5.06
CA VAL A 173 -11.00 -2.42 -5.25
C VAL A 173 -9.49 -2.38 -5.49
N GLY A 174 -8.72 -3.31 -4.92
CA GLY A 174 -7.28 -3.42 -5.18
C GLY A 174 -6.98 -3.62 -6.67
N PHE A 175 -7.63 -4.59 -7.32
CA PHE A 175 -7.47 -4.84 -8.75
C PHE A 175 -8.05 -3.71 -9.60
N ALA A 176 -9.15 -3.10 -9.16
CA ALA A 176 -9.72 -1.94 -9.85
C ALA A 176 -8.75 -0.76 -9.88
N LEU A 177 -8.08 -0.44 -8.77
CA LEU A 177 -7.06 0.62 -8.71
C LEU A 177 -5.82 0.27 -9.54
N GLU A 178 -5.42 -1.00 -9.57
CA GLU A 178 -4.33 -1.46 -10.42
C GLU A 178 -4.65 -1.25 -11.91
N ALA A 179 -5.86 -1.63 -12.32
CA ALA A 179 -6.35 -1.44 -13.69
C ALA A 179 -6.57 0.03 -14.04
N TYR A 180 -6.96 0.86 -13.07
CA TYR A 180 -7.11 2.30 -13.26
C TYR A 180 -5.78 2.94 -13.64
N ASN A 181 -4.71 2.61 -12.90
CA ASN A 181 -3.38 3.17 -13.11
C ASN A 181 -2.62 2.54 -14.30
N ALA A 182 -2.72 1.22 -14.48
CA ALA A 182 -1.94 0.49 -15.50
C ALA A 182 -2.70 0.27 -16.83
N GLY A 183 -3.97 0.69 -16.90
CA GLY A 183 -4.87 0.43 -18.03
C GLY A 183 -5.63 -0.89 -17.88
N SER A 184 -6.90 -0.88 -18.30
CA SER A 184 -7.86 -1.98 -18.10
C SER A 184 -7.54 -3.26 -18.88
N ALA A 185 -6.70 -3.19 -19.92
CA ALA A 185 -6.28 -4.34 -20.71
C ALA A 185 -5.11 -5.13 -20.06
N THR A 186 -4.47 -4.58 -19.03
CA THR A 186 -3.20 -5.07 -18.49
C THR A 186 -3.38 -6.03 -17.30
N VAL A 187 -4.57 -6.07 -16.69
CA VAL A 187 -4.82 -6.81 -15.45
C VAL A 187 -5.55 -8.13 -15.73
N ASP A 188 -4.86 -9.23 -15.44
CA ASP A 188 -5.31 -10.61 -15.59
C ASP A 188 -5.79 -11.13 -14.23
N THR A 189 -7.10 -11.37 -14.10
CA THR A 189 -7.74 -11.85 -12.86
C THR A 189 -7.40 -13.31 -12.52
N SER A 190 -6.77 -14.06 -13.44
CA SER A 190 -6.38 -15.45 -13.21
C SER A 190 -5.11 -15.59 -12.37
N ARG A 191 -4.45 -14.48 -12.00
CA ARG A 191 -3.22 -14.48 -11.21
C ARG A 191 -3.52 -14.15 -9.75
N ASP A 192 -3.17 -15.08 -8.86
CA ASP A 192 -3.28 -14.99 -7.39
C ASP A 192 -2.41 -13.87 -6.75
N GLU A 193 -1.77 -13.02 -7.56
CA GLU A 193 -0.78 -12.04 -7.10
C GLU A 193 -0.87 -10.70 -7.86
N HIS A 194 -1.15 -9.65 -7.09
CA HIS A 194 -1.09 -8.23 -7.46
C HIS A 194 0.13 -7.91 -8.33
N ILE A 195 -0.12 -7.58 -9.60
CA ILE A 195 0.93 -7.42 -10.60
C ILE A 195 1.48 -5.99 -10.57
N TYR A 196 2.82 -5.92 -10.62
CA TYR A 196 3.70 -4.76 -10.78
C TYR A 196 4.15 -4.02 -9.48
N PRO A 197 5.47 -3.91 -9.22
CA PRO A 197 6.04 -3.15 -8.10
C PRO A 197 5.62 -1.67 -8.02
N GLU A 198 5.43 -1.03 -9.18
CA GLU A 198 5.03 0.37 -9.30
C GLU A 198 3.57 0.57 -8.87
N THR A 199 2.68 -0.32 -9.33
CA THR A 199 1.26 -0.32 -8.96
C THR A 199 1.05 -0.61 -7.46
N ARG A 200 1.98 -1.34 -6.82
CA ARG A 200 2.00 -1.48 -5.35
C ARG A 200 2.27 -0.18 -4.61
N SER A 201 2.95 0.79 -5.22
CA SER A 201 3.18 2.11 -4.60
C SER A 201 1.94 2.99 -4.71
N PHE A 202 1.30 3.02 -5.88
CA PHE A 202 0.04 3.73 -6.13
C PHE A 202 -1.09 3.26 -5.19
N THR A 203 -1.39 1.95 -5.20
CA THR A 203 -2.43 1.38 -4.34
C THR A 203 -2.09 1.53 -2.85
N ARG A 204 -0.80 1.47 -2.49
CA ARG A 204 -0.35 1.74 -1.11
C ARG A 204 -0.59 3.19 -0.69
N ASN A 205 -0.28 4.16 -1.56
CA ASN A 205 -0.48 5.57 -1.24
C ASN A 205 -1.97 5.89 -1.05
N ILE A 206 -2.83 5.35 -1.91
CA ILE A 206 -4.29 5.47 -1.76
C ILE A 206 -4.75 4.81 -0.45
N ALA A 207 -4.27 3.60 -0.14
CA ALA A 207 -4.60 2.93 1.12
C ALA A 207 -4.12 3.72 2.36
N GLN A 208 -2.94 4.33 2.29
CA GLN A 208 -2.43 5.21 3.34
C GLN A 208 -3.27 6.47 3.49
N LYS A 209 -3.70 7.09 2.38
CA LYS A 209 -4.55 8.27 2.40
C LYS A 209 -5.93 7.95 2.98
N LEU A 210 -6.56 6.87 2.53
CA LEU A 210 -7.82 6.34 3.08
C LEU A 210 -7.71 6.07 4.58
N LYS A 211 -6.61 5.45 5.01
CA LYS A 211 -6.32 5.23 6.43
C LYS A 211 -6.32 6.57 7.20
N THR A 212 -5.63 7.59 6.70
CA THR A 212 -5.58 8.92 7.33
C THR A 212 -6.95 9.58 7.37
N LEU A 213 -7.72 9.50 6.29
CA LEU A 213 -9.03 10.15 6.18
C LEU A 213 -10.09 9.53 7.10
N ARG A 214 -10.08 8.20 7.28
CA ARG A 214 -11.05 7.47 8.11
C ARG A 214 -10.76 7.48 9.61
N GLN A 215 -9.69 8.12 10.05
CA GLN A 215 -9.18 7.92 11.39
C GLN A 215 -9.44 9.08 12.36
N ASN A 216 -10.48 8.89 13.17
CA ASN A 216 -10.36 9.01 14.62
C ASN A 216 -10.36 7.58 15.23
N ARG A 217 -9.35 7.26 16.06
CA ARG A 217 -9.18 6.03 16.90
C ARG A 217 -8.54 4.75 16.31
N VAL A 218 -8.53 4.50 14.99
CA VAL A 218 -7.86 3.29 14.40
C VAL A 218 -6.34 3.51 14.15
N LEU A 219 -5.88 4.77 14.20
CA LEU A 219 -4.56 5.25 13.77
C LEU A 219 -3.44 4.80 14.70
N ASP A 220 -3.72 4.80 16.00
CA ASP A 220 -2.79 4.37 17.05
C ASP A 220 -2.50 2.86 16.96
N LEU A 221 -3.53 2.05 16.67
CA LEU A 221 -3.39 0.59 16.56
C LEU A 221 -2.58 0.17 15.32
N ILE A 222 -2.75 0.86 14.19
CA ILE A 222 -2.00 0.54 12.96
C ILE A 222 -0.56 1.04 13.04
N ASN A 223 -0.31 2.23 13.59
CA ASN A 223 1.06 2.71 13.76
C ASN A 223 1.83 1.79 14.72
N LEU A 224 1.20 1.38 15.83
CA LEU A 224 1.76 0.36 16.73
C LEU A 224 2.06 -0.96 15.99
N ALA A 225 1.17 -1.40 15.08
CA ALA A 225 1.39 -2.62 14.30
C ALA A 225 2.50 -2.49 13.25
N VAL A 226 2.63 -1.34 12.59
CA VAL A 226 3.71 -1.06 11.62
C VAL A 226 5.06 -0.94 12.33
N ASP A 227 5.11 -0.25 13.46
CA ASP A 227 6.31 -0.12 14.29
C ASP A 227 6.72 -1.49 14.84
N ALA A 228 5.76 -2.30 15.28
CA ALA A 228 6.02 -3.68 15.70
C ALA A 228 6.58 -4.54 14.56
N ARG A 229 6.08 -4.39 13.33
CA ARG A 229 6.61 -5.09 12.14
C ARG A 229 8.03 -4.65 11.79
N GLN A 230 8.30 -3.35 11.86
CA GLN A 230 9.62 -2.82 11.58
C GLN A 230 10.61 -3.30 12.65
N ALA A 231 10.21 -3.28 13.93
CA ALA A 231 10.99 -3.85 15.03
C ALA A 231 11.25 -5.36 14.83
N LEU A 232 10.26 -6.13 14.37
CA LEU A 232 10.42 -7.57 14.07
C LEU A 232 11.41 -7.83 12.93
N LYS A 233 11.42 -7.01 11.87
CA LYS A 233 12.42 -7.11 10.79
C LYS A 233 13.83 -6.82 11.29
N TRP A 234 13.98 -5.77 12.10
CA TRP A 234 15.26 -5.46 12.74
C TRP A 234 15.73 -6.60 13.65
N ALA A 235 14.82 -7.18 14.45
CA ALA A 235 15.14 -8.34 15.28
C ALA A 235 15.60 -9.55 14.46
N GLY A 236 14.95 -9.83 13.33
CA GLY A 236 15.38 -10.88 12.39
C GLY A 236 16.79 -10.62 11.82
N GLY A 237 17.06 -9.37 11.39
CA GLY A 237 18.37 -8.95 10.90
C GLY A 237 19.48 -9.07 11.95
N VAL A 238 19.22 -8.66 13.19
CA VAL A 238 20.15 -8.84 14.32
C VAL A 238 20.43 -10.32 14.58
N THR A 239 19.40 -11.16 14.53
CA THR A 239 19.54 -12.61 14.74
C THR A 239 20.43 -13.26 13.67
N LEU A 240 20.27 -12.85 12.40
CA LEU A 240 21.14 -13.28 11.31
C LEU A 240 22.60 -12.84 11.51
N ALA A 241 22.83 -11.60 11.92
CA ALA A 241 24.18 -11.09 12.20
C ALA A 241 24.86 -11.88 13.34
N LEU A 242 24.12 -12.22 14.40
CA LEU A 242 24.62 -13.05 15.50
C LEU A 242 24.98 -14.46 15.04
N TRP A 243 24.19 -15.05 14.13
CA TRP A 243 24.53 -16.32 13.48
C TRP A 243 25.83 -16.24 12.67
N SER A 244 26.04 -15.17 11.90
CA SER A 244 27.29 -14.96 11.15
C SER A 244 28.51 -14.86 12.07
N ILE A 245 28.37 -14.16 13.20
CA ILE A 245 29.43 -14.06 14.22
C ILE A 245 29.73 -15.43 14.84
N LEU A 246 28.69 -16.21 15.17
CA LEU A 246 28.85 -17.55 15.72
C LEU A 246 29.55 -18.49 14.73
N LEU A 247 29.17 -18.44 13.46
CA LEU A 247 29.79 -19.24 12.40
C LEU A 247 31.28 -18.89 12.24
N ALA A 248 31.60 -17.60 12.22
CA ALA A 248 32.99 -17.12 12.16
C ALA A 248 33.80 -17.57 13.39
N TRP A 249 33.20 -17.59 14.58
CA TRP A 249 33.84 -18.11 15.80
C TRP A 249 34.10 -19.61 15.70
N LEU A 250 33.12 -20.39 15.25
CA LEU A 250 33.26 -21.84 15.05
C LEU A 250 34.41 -22.15 14.09
N ILE A 251 34.47 -21.48 12.94
CA ILE A 251 35.54 -21.67 11.94
C ILE A 251 36.93 -21.37 12.53
N LYS A 252 37.04 -20.35 13.41
CA LYS A 252 38.31 -19.95 14.03
C LYS A 252 38.75 -20.84 15.20
N LYS A 253 37.83 -21.63 15.77
CA LYS A 253 38.03 -22.37 17.04
C LYS A 253 37.83 -23.89 16.91
N LEU A 254 37.46 -24.36 15.72
CA LEU A 254 37.70 -25.72 15.23
C LEU A 254 39.19 -25.91 14.95
#